data_AF-A0A938VKY9-F1
#
_entry.id   AF-A0A938VKY9-F1
#
_cell.length_a   1.000
_cell.length_b   1.000
_cell.length_c   1.000
_cell.angle_alpha   90.00
_cell.angle_beta   90.00
_cell.angle_gamma   90.00
#
_symmetry.space_group_name_H-M   'P 1'
#
loop_
_entity.id
_entity.type
_entity.pdbx_description
1 polymer ?
#
loop_
_entity_poly.entity_id
_entity_poly.type
_entity_poly.pdbx_seq_one_letter_code
_entity_poly.pdbx_strand_id
1 'polypeptide(L)'
;MMPLLEKPPFGFVLVFLLLSWMFLSNSYKLWFKTDTYYREMRDSLERMPIPFRDFFMGRFENRKRWEAEQKIFSLIGVTAVLAANVIVIQAYFS
;
A
#
# COMPACT_ATOMS: atom_id res chain seq x y z
N MET A 1 2.25 -31.91 2.36
CA MET A 1 3.43 -31.46 1.60
C MET A 1 3.13 -30.06 1.11
N MET A 2 3.78 -29.03 1.65
CA MET A 2 3.75 -27.70 1.01
C MET A 2 4.51 -27.84 -0.31
N PRO A 3 3.99 -27.34 -1.44
CA PRO A 3 4.77 -27.31 -2.67
C PRO A 3 6.06 -26.54 -2.37
N LEU A 4 7.20 -27.12 -2.77
CA LEU A 4 8.47 -26.40 -2.86
C LEU A 4 8.18 -25.11 -3.62
N LEU A 5 8.35 -23.96 -2.96
CA LEU A 5 8.32 -22.66 -3.62
C LEU A 5 9.37 -22.72 -4.73
N GLU A 6 8.94 -22.93 -5.97
CA GLU A 6 9.82 -22.79 -7.12
C GLU A 6 10.48 -21.42 -7.02
N LYS A 7 11.81 -21.41 -7.20
CA LYS A 7 12.61 -20.20 -7.14
C LYS A 7 11.98 -19.14 -8.05
N PRO A 8 11.43 -18.04 -7.50
CA PRO A 8 10.74 -17.05 -8.30
C PRO A 8 11.73 -16.39 -9.26
N PRO A 9 11.30 -16.04 -10.49
CA PRO A 9 12.18 -15.35 -11.43
C PRO A 9 12.58 -13.98 -10.87
N PHE A 10 13.83 -13.57 -11.13
CA PHE A 10 14.37 -12.30 -10.61
C PHE A 10 13.49 -11.09 -10.95
N GLY A 11 12.93 -11.04 -12.17
CA GLY A 11 12.03 -9.96 -12.58
C GLY A 11 10.78 -9.87 -11.72
N PHE A 12 10.20 -11.01 -11.31
CA PHE A 12 9.07 -11.03 -10.37
C PHE A 12 9.47 -10.46 -9.01
N VAL A 13 10.60 -10.92 -8.46
CA VAL A 13 11.12 -10.46 -7.15
C VAL A 13 11.37 -8.95 -7.18
N LEU A 14 12.00 -8.45 -8.25
CA LEU A 14 12.28 -7.02 -8.39
C LEU A 14 11.00 -6.19 -8.42
N VAL A 15 10.03 -6.55 -9.26
CA VAL A 15 8.73 -5.83 -9.34
C VAL A 15 8.00 -5.91 -8.00
N PHE A 16 7.99 -7.08 -7.36
CA PHE A 16 7.39 -7.27 -6.05
C PHE A 16 8.00 -6.32 -5.00
N LEU A 17 9.33 -6.27 -4.90
CA LEU A 17 10.04 -5.40 -3.96
C LEU A 17 9.80 -3.91 -4.25
N LEU A 18 9.69 -3.51 -5.53
CA LEU A 18 9.35 -2.15 -5.90
C LEU A 18 7.92 -1.77 -5.45
N LEU A 19 6.95 -2.67 -5.63
CA LEU A 19 5.58 -2.46 -5.15
C LEU A 19 5.52 -2.40 -3.62
N SER A 20 6.25 -3.28 -2.93
CA SER A 20 6.42 -3.24 -1.47
C SER A 20 7.01 -1.91 -1.02
N TRP A 21 8.05 -1.43 -1.69
CA TRP A 21 8.67 -0.14 -1.41
C TRP A 21 7.69 1.03 -1.59
N MET A 22 6.92 1.03 -2.68
CA MET A 22 5.90 2.05 -2.94
C MET A 22 4.82 2.05 -1.84
N PHE A 23 4.35 0.87 -1.43
CA PHE A 23 3.37 0.74 -0.36
C PHE A 23 3.91 1.26 0.98
N LEU A 24 5.13 0.86 1.36
CA LEU A 24 5.76 1.30 2.61
C LEU A 24 6.03 2.81 2.61
N SER A 25 6.45 3.38 1.47
CA SER A 25 6.68 4.82 1.31
C SER A 25 5.38 5.62 1.49
N ASN A 26 4.27 5.14 0.91
CA ASN A 26 2.96 5.78 1.09
C ASN A 26 2.45 5.64 2.52
N SER A 27 2.67 4.47 3.15
CA SER A 27 2.36 4.27 4.57
C SER A 27 3.16 5.24 5.44
N TYR A 28 4.46 5.40 5.19
CA TYR A 28 5.27 6.39 5.91
C TYR A 28 4.71 7.82 5.77
N LYS A 29 4.35 8.25 4.56
CA LYS A 29 3.70 9.56 4.34
C LYS A 29 2.40 9.69 5.12
N LEU A 30 1.56 8.66 5.15
CA LEU A 30 0.30 8.63 5.90
C LEU A 30 0.52 8.80 7.42
N TRP A 31 1.58 8.22 7.98
CA TRP A 31 1.84 8.26 9.43
C TRP A 31 2.56 9.54 9.88
N PHE A 32 3.49 10.07 9.08
CA PHE A 32 4.39 11.15 9.49
C PHE A 32 4.21 12.46 8.71
N LYS A 33 3.51 12.43 7.57
CA LYS A 33 3.27 13.60 6.70
C LYS A 33 1.79 13.70 6.32
N THR A 34 0.90 13.44 7.27
CA THR A 34 -0.53 13.22 7.04
C THR A 34 -1.22 14.37 6.30
N ASP A 35 -0.92 15.64 6.64
CA ASP A 35 -1.52 16.79 5.94
C ASP A 35 -1.14 16.85 4.45
N THR A 36 0.12 16.57 4.14
CA THR A 36 0.60 16.52 2.76
C THR A 36 0.01 15.32 2.04
N TYR A 37 0.01 14.14 2.67
CA TYR A 37 -0.57 12.93 2.11
C TYR A 37 -2.07 13.08 1.82
N TYR A 38 -2.82 13.70 2.74
CA TYR A 38 -4.24 13.99 2.56
C TYR A 38 -4.50 14.90 1.36
N ARG A 39 -3.70 15.98 1.20
CA ARG A 39 -3.80 16.87 0.03
C ARG A 39 -3.45 16.16 -1.28
N GLU A 40 -2.33 15.43 -1.30
CA GLU A 40 -1.91 14.65 -2.48
C GLU A 40 -3.01 13.66 -2.93
N MET A 41 -3.68 13.00 -1.99
CA MET A 41 -4.77 12.07 -2.28
C MET A 41 -6.03 12.78 -2.78
N ARG A 42 -6.38 13.91 -2.15
CA ARG A 42 -7.49 14.76 -2.58
C ARG A 42 -7.31 15.23 -4.02
N ASP A 43 -6.14 15.78 -4.35
CA ASP A 43 -5.81 16.29 -5.68
C ASP A 43 -5.83 15.16 -6.72
N SER A 44 -5.41 13.96 -6.33
CA SER A 44 -5.47 12.77 -7.17
C SER A 44 -6.92 12.34 -7.45
N LEU A 45 -7.79 12.42 -6.45
CA LEU A 45 -9.22 12.10 -6.57
C LEU A 45 -9.95 13.08 -7.47
N GLU A 46 -9.61 14.37 -7.40
CA GLU A 46 -10.23 15.40 -8.26
C GLU A 46 -10.00 15.14 -9.75
N ARG A 47 -8.94 14.39 -10.10
CA ARG A 47 -8.61 13.99 -11.47
C ARG A 47 -9.25 12.65 -11.89
N MET A 48 -9.93 11.95 -10.99
CA MET A 48 -10.57 10.67 -11.30
C MET A 48 -11.92 10.86 -12.02
N PRO A 49 -12.30 9.91 -12.89
CA PRO A 49 -13.63 9.89 -13.49
C PRO A 49 -14.74 9.60 -12.46
N ILE A 50 -15.93 10.11 -12.73
CA ILE A 50 -17.18 9.78 -12.03
C ILE A 50 -17.55 8.32 -12.41
N PRO A 51 -17.98 7.44 -11.47
CA PRO A 51 -18.45 7.72 -10.10
C PRO A 51 -17.39 7.56 -9.01
N PHE A 52 -16.18 7.12 -9.35
CA PHE A 52 -15.13 6.83 -8.37
C PHE A 52 -14.75 8.08 -7.58
N ARG A 53 -14.62 9.22 -8.26
CA ARG A 53 -14.39 10.51 -7.62
C ARG A 53 -15.40 10.73 -6.49
N ASP A 54 -16.69 10.71 -6.79
CA ASP A 54 -17.73 11.09 -5.82
C ASP A 54 -17.81 10.10 -4.64
N PHE A 55 -17.66 8.79 -4.90
CA PHE A 55 -17.61 7.78 -3.85
C PHE A 55 -16.46 8.00 -2.85
N PHE A 56 -15.25 8.21 -3.37
CA PHE A 56 -14.09 8.42 -2.52
C PHE A 56 -14.07 9.81 -1.90
N MET A 57 -14.58 10.84 -2.58
CA MET A 57 -14.63 12.19 -2.02
C MET A 57 -15.56 12.27 -0.81
N GLY A 58 -16.69 11.57 -0.83
CA GLY A 58 -17.57 11.45 0.34
C GLY A 58 -16.89 10.79 1.55
N ARG A 59 -15.88 9.94 1.33
CA ARG A 59 -15.06 9.40 2.43
C ARG A 59 -14.05 10.41 2.98
N PHE A 60 -13.56 11.32 2.15
CA PHE A 60 -12.64 12.39 2.55
C PHE A 60 -13.33 13.50 3.37
N GLU A 61 -14.65 13.70 3.24
CA GLU A 61 -15.40 14.73 3.99
C GLU A 61 -15.14 14.68 5.50
N ASN A 62 -15.07 13.47 6.07
CA ASN A 62 -14.66 13.29 7.46
C ASN A 62 -13.19 12.89 7.55
N ARG A 63 -12.30 13.90 7.51
CA ARG A 63 -10.85 13.71 7.56
C ARG A 63 -10.38 12.84 8.73
N LYS A 64 -10.91 13.04 9.95
CA LYS A 64 -10.48 12.28 11.13
C LYS A 64 -10.83 10.80 11.02
N ARG A 65 -12.05 10.48 10.55
CA ARG A 65 -12.47 9.11 10.31
C ARG A 65 -11.64 8.47 9.20
N TRP A 66 -11.46 9.17 8.09
CA TRP A 66 -10.63 8.71 6.98
C TRP A 66 -9.21 8.41 7.44
N GLU A 67 -8.58 9.30 8.20
CA GLU A 67 -7.22 9.09 8.70
C GLU A 67 -7.11 7.85 9.59
N ALA A 68 -8.07 7.66 10.50
CA ALA A 68 -8.12 6.48 11.36
C ALA A 68 -8.27 5.18 10.55
N GLU A 69 -9.21 5.14 9.60
CA GLU A 69 -9.40 4.01 8.70
C GLU A 69 -8.13 3.71 7.91
N GLN A 70 -7.53 4.71 7.28
CA GLN A 70 -6.31 4.53 6.50
C GLN A 70 -5.14 4.03 7.36
N LYS A 71 -4.98 4.55 8.58
CA LYS A 71 -3.92 4.10 9.49
C LYS A 71 -4.12 2.63 9.89
N ILE A 72 -5.35 2.22 10.20
CA ILE A 72 -5.68 0.82 10.50
C ILE A 72 -5.39 -0.08 9.29
N PHE A 73 -5.84 0.29 8.10
CA PHE A 73 -5.56 -0.47 6.88
C PHE A 73 -4.07 -0.54 6.57
N SER A 74 -3.34 0.57 6.75
CA SER A 74 -1.90 0.60 6.54
C SER A 74 -1.16 -0.30 7.52
N LEU A 75 -1.61 -0.40 8.78
CA LEU A 75 -0.98 -1.26 9.77
C LEU A 75 -1.07 -2.73 9.35
N ILE A 76 -2.26 -3.18 8.97
CA ILE A 76 -2.50 -4.54 8.46
C ILE A 76 -1.67 -4.79 7.20
N GLY A 77 -1.67 -3.83 6.26
CA GLY A 77 -0.94 -3.95 5.01
C GLY A 77 0.59 -3.98 5.21
N VAL A 78 1.14 -3.16 6.13
CA VAL A 78 2.57 -3.17 6.46
C VAL A 78 2.98 -4.54 7.00
N THR A 79 2.19 -5.11 7.92
CA THR A 79 2.45 -6.45 8.45
C THR A 79 2.45 -7.51 7.33
N ALA A 80 1.45 -7.47 6.44
CA ALA A 80 1.36 -8.41 5.33
C ALA A 80 2.53 -8.27 4.34
N VAL A 81 2.91 -7.04 3.98
CA VAL A 81 4.02 -6.74 3.06
C VAL A 81 5.36 -7.19 3.64
N LEU A 82 5.60 -6.98 4.93
CA LEU A 82 6.82 -7.43 5.59
C LEU A 82 6.92 -8.96 5.61
N ALA A 83 5.83 -9.66 5.96
CA ALA A 83 5.78 -11.12 5.93
C ALA A 83 6.03 -11.65 4.50
N ALA A 84 5.37 -11.07 3.51
CA ALA A 84 5.50 -11.47 2.12
C ALA A 84 6.90 -11.20 1.56
N ASN A 85 7.55 -10.08 1.92
CA ASN A 85 8.94 -9.81 1.57
C ASN A 85 9.88 -10.90 2.08
N VAL A 86 9.73 -11.32 3.34
CA VAL A 86 10.54 -12.42 3.90
C VAL A 86 10.35 -13.69 3.09
N ILE A 87 9.10 -14.09 2.82
CA ILE A 87 8.79 -15.32 2.06
C ILE A 87 9.38 -15.26 0.64
N VAL A 88 9.18 -14.16 -0.08
CA VAL A 88 9.67 -14.00 -1.45
C VAL A 88 11.19 -14.00 -1.53
N ILE A 89 11.86 -13.30 -0.61
CA ILE A 89 13.32 -13.25 -0.55
C ILE A 89 13.88 -14.64 -0.21
N GLN A 90 13.31 -15.31 0.79
CA GLN A 90 13.70 -16.68 1.16
C GLN A 90 13.54 -17.63 -0.03
N ALA A 91 12.41 -17.59 -0.72
CA ALA A 91 12.17 -18.43 -1.90
C ALA A 91 13.14 -18.14 -3.05
N TYR A 92 13.60 -16.90 -3.21
CA TYR A 92 14.57 -16.54 -4.25
C TYR A 92 15.99 -17.07 -3.99
N PHE A 93 16.38 -17.11 -2.71
CA PHE A 93 17.70 -17.61 -2.28
C PHE A 93 17.73 -19.10 -1.93
N SER A 94 16.57 -19.75 -1.87
CA SER A 94 16.44 -21.21 -1.80
C SER A 94 16.83 -21.86 -3.12
#